data_AF-A0A929EXS3-F1
#
_entry.id   AF-A0A929EXS3-F1
#
_cell.length_a   1.000
_cell.length_b   1.000
_cell.length_c   1.000
_cell.angle_alpha   90.00
_cell.angle_beta   90.00
_cell.angle_gamma   90.00
#
_symmetry.space_group_name_H-M   'P 1'
#
loop_
_entity.id
_entity.type
_entity.pdbx_description
1 polymer ?
#
loop_
_entity_poly.entity_id
_entity_poly.type
_entity_poly.pdbx_seq_one_letter_code
_entity_poly.pdbx_strand_id
1 'polypeptide(L)'
;MKLINRKSLLWSLTALVFLSACSGGSGGAKKAVEQYLGALQGGDFATLYELNATTQKKVALIYRGAEETREAALKKNFEKYKAMFAEAEADSRLWSEKFLFPSDATFTVKVAVEDDKEQGTARFKDRKIAVAEIKVTYASKEKAPDLGSGKLKTAVFTSNFINGYDVVKGIKRKDEIKISEWLFKSIRVKKGEVTTW
;
A
#
# COMPACT_ATOMS: atom_id res chain seq x y z
N MET A 1 -54.30 -38.52 27.83
CA MET A 1 -52.99 -39.22 27.94
C MET A 1 -52.87 -40.20 26.78
N LYS A 2 -52.16 -39.83 25.70
CA LYS A 2 -51.65 -40.74 24.65
C LYS A 2 -50.66 -39.94 23.78
N LEU A 3 -49.38 -40.31 23.89
CA LEU A 3 -48.22 -39.82 23.13
C LEU A 3 -48.14 -40.57 21.80
N ILE A 4 -48.10 -39.89 20.65
CA ILE A 4 -47.57 -40.48 19.41
C ILE A 4 -46.83 -39.43 18.54
N ASN A 5 -45.58 -39.79 18.23
CA ASN A 5 -44.69 -39.49 17.10
C ASN A 5 -44.25 -38.05 16.75
N ARG A 6 -43.01 -37.78 17.18
CA ARG A 6 -42.00 -37.03 16.42
C ARG A 6 -41.49 -37.86 15.25
N LYS A 7 -41.50 -37.32 14.03
CA LYS A 7 -40.38 -37.35 13.06
C LYS A 7 -40.72 -36.58 11.76
N SER A 8 -39.80 -35.67 11.43
CA SER A 8 -39.36 -35.20 10.09
C SER A 8 -40.35 -34.52 9.13
N LEU A 9 -40.03 -33.27 8.76
CA LEU A 9 -39.75 -32.78 7.39
C LEU A 9 -39.79 -31.23 7.47
N LEU A 10 -38.66 -30.52 7.57
CA LEU A 10 -37.77 -30.15 6.45
C LEU A 10 -38.48 -29.36 5.34
N TRP A 11 -38.70 -28.06 5.56
CA TRP A 11 -38.93 -27.04 4.52
C TRP A 11 -38.17 -25.77 4.98
N SER A 12 -36.95 -25.57 4.49
CA SER A 12 -36.66 -24.64 3.39
C SER A 12 -36.90 -23.17 3.77
N LEU A 13 -35.91 -22.54 4.42
CA LEU A 13 -35.67 -21.10 4.27
C LEU A 13 -34.29 -20.89 3.67
N THR A 14 -34.26 -21.01 2.34
CA THR A 14 -33.21 -20.49 1.47
C THR A 14 -33.52 -19.02 1.18
N ALA A 15 -32.47 -18.25 0.88
CA ALA A 15 -32.43 -16.81 0.57
C ALA A 15 -32.34 -15.95 1.84
N LEU A 16 -31.32 -15.11 2.04
CA LEU A 16 -30.56 -14.35 1.05
C LEU A 16 -29.28 -13.86 1.76
N VAL A 17 -28.18 -14.62 1.71
CA VAL A 17 -26.88 -14.05 2.10
C VAL A 17 -26.32 -13.36 0.87
N PHE A 18 -26.36 -12.04 0.98
CA PHE A 18 -25.86 -11.03 0.07
C PHE A 18 -24.61 -11.45 -0.72
N LEU A 19 -24.75 -11.27 -2.04
CA LEU A 19 -23.71 -10.78 -2.95
C LEU A 19 -22.56 -10.08 -2.22
N SER A 20 -21.42 -10.76 -2.14
CA SER A 20 -20.10 -10.14 -1.99
C SER A 20 -19.08 -10.93 -2.81
N ALA A 21 -19.44 -11.19 -4.07
CA ALA A 21 -18.56 -11.76 -5.08
C ALA A 21 -18.21 -10.68 -6.12
N CYS A 22 -17.46 -9.66 -5.69
CA CYS A 22 -16.67 -8.75 -6.55
C CYS A 22 -15.82 -7.81 -5.66
N SER A 23 -14.77 -8.30 -4.99
CA SER A 23 -13.84 -7.41 -4.25
C SER A 23 -12.42 -7.95 -4.04
N GLY A 24 -12.01 -8.99 -4.77
CA GLY A 24 -10.69 -9.61 -4.58
C GLY A 24 -9.50 -8.64 -4.73
N GLY A 25 -9.57 -7.70 -5.69
CA GLY A 25 -8.48 -6.74 -5.95
C GLY A 25 -8.45 -5.54 -5.00
N SER A 26 -9.61 -4.98 -4.65
CA SER A 26 -9.69 -3.76 -3.81
C SER A 26 -9.42 -4.05 -2.33
N GLY A 27 -9.80 -5.24 -1.84
CA GLY A 27 -9.49 -5.66 -0.47
C GLY A 27 -8.00 -5.81 -0.22
N GLY A 28 -7.27 -6.45 -1.15
CA GLY A 28 -5.81 -6.60 -1.09
C GLY A 28 -5.09 -5.26 -1.14
N ALA A 29 -5.51 -4.37 -2.04
CA ALA A 29 -4.94 -3.03 -2.16
C ALA A 29 -5.17 -2.18 -0.90
N LYS A 30 -6.38 -2.20 -0.33
CA LYS A 30 -6.67 -1.49 0.92
C LYS A 30 -5.78 -1.97 2.07
N LYS A 31 -5.63 -3.28 2.23
CA LYS A 31 -4.75 -3.85 3.27
C LYS A 31 -3.30 -3.40 3.11
N ALA A 32 -2.79 -3.36 1.87
CA ALA A 32 -1.43 -2.89 1.60
C ALA A 32 -1.25 -1.40 1.95
N VAL A 33 -2.25 -0.56 1.65
CA VAL A 33 -2.23 0.87 2.04
C VAL A 33 -2.19 1.00 3.57
N GLU A 34 -3.09 0.32 4.28
CA GLU A 34 -3.16 0.38 5.75
C GLU A 34 -1.87 -0.14 6.39
N GLN A 35 -1.30 -1.22 5.86
CA GLN A 35 -0.02 -1.76 6.33
C GLN A 35 1.13 -0.78 6.09
N TYR A 36 1.18 -0.11 4.92
CA TYR A 36 2.19 0.90 4.62
C TYR A 36 2.09 2.09 5.58
N LEU A 37 0.89 2.62 5.80
CA LEU A 37 0.66 3.75 6.70
C LEU A 37 0.98 3.39 8.15
N GLY A 38 0.59 2.20 8.60
CA GLY A 38 0.95 1.69 9.93
C GLY A 38 2.47 1.57 10.09
N ALA A 39 3.18 1.10 9.07
CA ALA A 39 4.63 1.01 9.08
C ALA A 39 5.31 2.39 9.11
N LEU A 40 4.76 3.41 8.44
CA LEU A 40 5.23 4.79 8.56
C LEU A 40 5.07 5.32 10.00
N GLN A 41 3.89 5.14 10.60
CA GLN A 41 3.62 5.58 11.97
C GLN A 41 4.48 4.86 13.01
N GLY A 42 4.74 3.56 12.81
CA GLY A 42 5.54 2.73 13.70
C GLY A 42 7.05 2.79 13.43
N GLY A 43 7.50 3.47 12.38
CA GLY A 43 8.91 3.46 11.98
C GLY A 43 9.43 2.09 11.53
N ASP A 44 8.56 1.20 11.07
CA ASP A 44 8.92 -0.16 10.63
C ASP A 44 9.50 -0.13 9.21
N PHE A 45 10.79 0.16 9.14
CA PHE A 45 11.51 0.22 7.86
C PHE A 45 11.48 -1.10 7.09
N ALA A 46 11.47 -2.26 7.76
CA ALA A 46 11.49 -3.55 7.06
C ALA A 46 10.21 -3.73 6.23
N THR A 47 9.06 -3.45 6.83
CA THR A 47 7.77 -3.48 6.11
C THR A 47 7.72 -2.41 5.01
N LEU A 48 8.22 -1.20 5.25
CA LEU A 48 8.28 -0.15 4.23
C LEU A 48 9.15 -0.54 3.04
N TYR A 49 10.29 -1.18 3.30
CA TYR A 49 11.19 -1.69 2.27
C TYR A 49 10.54 -2.79 1.43
N GLU A 50 9.72 -3.66 2.02
CA GLU A 50 8.98 -4.71 1.30
C GLU A 50 7.84 -4.13 0.44
N LEU A 51 7.16 -3.10 0.95
CA LEU A 51 5.99 -2.51 0.30
C LEU A 51 6.32 -1.36 -0.67
N ASN A 52 7.58 -0.91 -0.79
CA ASN A 52 7.93 0.20 -1.68
C ASN A 52 8.32 -0.29 -3.10
N ALA A 53 7.72 0.29 -4.14
CA ALA A 53 7.97 -0.10 -5.52
C ALA A 53 9.42 0.12 -5.96
N THR A 54 10.09 1.15 -5.43
CA THR A 54 11.46 1.49 -5.80
C THR A 54 12.46 0.46 -5.27
N THR A 55 12.32 0.06 -4.01
CA THR A 55 13.16 -0.97 -3.38
C THR A 55 12.93 -2.32 -4.05
N GLN A 56 11.67 -2.71 -4.28
CA GLN A 56 11.32 -3.96 -4.94
C GLN A 56 11.81 -4.02 -6.39
N LYS A 57 11.83 -2.89 -7.11
CA LYS A 57 12.47 -2.82 -8.43
C LYS A 57 13.98 -3.11 -8.37
N LYS A 58 14.68 -2.68 -7.31
CA LYS A 58 16.10 -3.01 -7.12
C LYS A 58 16.30 -4.48 -6.74
N VAL A 59 15.47 -5.01 -5.85
CA VAL A 59 15.43 -6.45 -5.54
C VAL A 59 15.27 -7.27 -6.83
N ALA A 60 14.28 -6.92 -7.66
CA ALA A 60 14.04 -7.57 -8.94
C ALA A 60 15.28 -7.59 -9.85
N LEU A 61 16.05 -6.50 -9.89
CA LEU A 61 17.28 -6.43 -10.69
C LEU A 61 18.39 -7.32 -10.11
N ILE A 62 18.53 -7.38 -8.79
CA ILE A 62 19.52 -8.23 -8.11
C ILE A 62 19.25 -9.71 -8.43
N TYR A 63 17.98 -10.15 -8.40
CA TYR A 63 17.60 -11.51 -8.75
C TYR A 63 17.84 -11.89 -10.22
N ARG A 64 17.99 -10.91 -11.11
CA ARG A 64 18.39 -11.16 -12.52
C ARG A 64 19.91 -11.30 -12.70
N GLY A 65 20.69 -10.93 -11.70
CA GLY A 65 22.15 -11.04 -11.71
C GLY A 65 22.65 -12.45 -11.37
N ALA A 66 23.97 -12.58 -11.18
CA ALA A 66 24.62 -13.82 -10.79
C ALA A 66 24.14 -14.30 -9.41
N GLU A 67 23.78 -15.58 -9.31
CA GLU A 67 23.21 -16.20 -8.10
C GLU A 67 24.19 -16.15 -6.91
N GLU A 68 25.47 -16.39 -7.17
CA GLU A 68 26.55 -16.48 -6.18
C GLU A 68 26.76 -15.20 -5.36
N THR A 69 26.32 -14.05 -5.88
CA THR A 69 26.48 -12.74 -5.23
C THR A 69 25.16 -12.17 -4.70
N ARG A 70 24.05 -12.90 -4.91
CA ARG A 70 22.70 -12.38 -4.71
C ARG A 70 22.43 -11.99 -3.26
N GLU A 71 22.77 -12.86 -2.31
CA GLU A 71 22.52 -12.62 -0.89
C GLU A 71 23.26 -11.38 -0.38
N ALA A 72 24.56 -11.29 -0.70
CA ALA A 72 25.37 -10.13 -0.35
C ALA A 72 24.82 -8.82 -0.96
N ALA A 73 24.36 -8.89 -2.22
CA ALA A 73 23.75 -7.75 -2.90
C ALA A 73 22.41 -7.33 -2.27
N LEU A 74 21.55 -8.29 -1.88
CA LEU A 74 20.29 -8.03 -1.19
C LEU A 74 20.53 -7.35 0.16
N LYS A 75 21.46 -7.88 0.96
CA LYS A 75 21.84 -7.27 2.26
C LYS A 75 22.35 -5.85 2.08
N LYS A 76 23.26 -5.63 1.12
CA LYS A 76 23.78 -4.29 0.81
C LYS A 76 22.67 -3.34 0.37
N ASN A 77 21.70 -3.82 -0.40
CA ASN A 77 20.56 -3.02 -0.84
C ASN A 77 19.67 -2.62 0.34
N PHE A 78 19.36 -3.55 1.24
CA PHE A 78 18.57 -3.28 2.45
C PHE A 78 19.23 -2.20 3.33
N GLU A 79 20.51 -2.37 3.68
CA GLU A 79 21.24 -1.40 4.53
C GLU A 79 21.35 -0.03 3.87
N LYS A 80 21.56 0.01 2.55
CA LYS A 80 21.56 1.28 1.80
C LYS A 80 20.23 2.02 1.94
N TYR A 81 19.11 1.35 1.71
CA TYR A 81 17.80 2.00 1.79
C TYR A 81 17.41 2.33 3.23
N LYS A 82 17.90 1.57 4.20
CA LYS A 82 17.72 1.85 5.63
C LYS A 82 18.42 3.15 6.03
N ALA A 83 19.67 3.33 5.59
CA ALA A 83 20.41 4.58 5.78
C ALA A 83 19.68 5.76 5.12
N MET A 84 19.27 5.60 3.85
CA MET A 84 18.48 6.62 3.14
C MET A 84 17.17 6.97 3.86
N PHE A 85 16.50 5.97 4.47
CA PHE A 85 15.27 6.21 5.22
C PHE A 85 15.55 6.99 6.52
N ALA A 86 16.62 6.63 7.23
CA ALA A 86 17.03 7.34 8.45
C ALA A 86 17.38 8.81 8.17
N GLU A 87 18.16 9.04 7.11
CA GLU A 87 18.67 10.36 6.70
C GLU A 87 17.66 11.22 5.94
N ALA A 88 16.53 10.65 5.48
CA ALA A 88 15.56 11.39 4.68
C ALA A 88 15.02 12.63 5.42
N GLU A 89 14.91 13.73 4.70
CA GLU A 89 14.33 15.01 5.11
C GLU A 89 12.94 15.21 4.46
N ALA A 90 12.19 16.23 4.90
CA ALA A 90 10.80 16.44 4.48
C ALA A 90 10.64 16.71 2.97
N ASP A 91 11.67 17.25 2.32
CA ASP A 91 11.75 17.56 0.89
C ASP A 91 12.50 16.48 0.09
N SER A 92 12.95 15.41 0.74
CA SER A 92 13.68 14.34 0.08
C SER A 92 12.84 13.64 -0.98
N ARG A 93 13.47 13.26 -2.09
CA ARG A 93 12.77 12.57 -3.20
C ARG A 93 12.21 11.20 -2.82
N LEU A 94 12.80 10.55 -1.80
CA LEU A 94 12.39 9.24 -1.31
C LEU A 94 12.19 9.31 0.20
N TRP A 95 11.17 8.62 0.70
CA TRP A 95 10.84 8.53 2.12
C TRP A 95 10.35 9.83 2.78
N SER A 96 10.13 10.91 2.02
CA SER A 96 9.52 12.14 2.56
C SER A 96 8.15 11.88 3.16
N GLU A 97 7.45 10.84 2.71
CA GLU A 97 6.17 10.45 3.27
C GLU A 97 6.23 10.06 4.75
N LYS A 98 7.40 9.73 5.30
CA LYS A 98 7.57 9.45 6.75
C LYS A 98 7.20 10.65 7.62
N PHE A 99 7.25 11.86 7.08
CA PHE A 99 6.91 13.09 7.79
C PHE A 99 5.42 13.46 7.69
N LEU A 100 4.66 12.80 6.80
CA LEU A 100 3.26 13.11 6.57
C LEU A 100 2.32 12.41 7.57
N PHE A 101 2.79 11.34 8.21
CA PHE A 101 2.01 10.46 9.05
C PHE A 101 2.68 10.25 10.42
N PRO A 102 2.68 11.27 11.31
CA PRO A 102 3.16 11.09 12.66
C PRO A 102 2.30 10.05 13.41
N SER A 103 2.86 9.48 14.48
CA SER A 103 2.26 8.35 15.22
C SER A 103 0.90 8.67 15.86
N ASP A 104 0.60 9.95 16.10
CA ASP A 104 -0.68 10.40 16.68
C ASP A 104 -1.67 10.93 15.63
N ALA A 105 -1.32 10.89 14.34
CA ALA A 105 -2.28 11.16 13.28
C ALA A 105 -3.30 10.02 13.16
N THR A 106 -4.54 10.37 12.83
CA THR A 106 -5.58 9.39 12.47
C THR A 106 -5.87 9.49 10.99
N PHE A 107 -6.19 8.36 10.35
CA PHE A 107 -6.50 8.34 8.94
C PHE A 107 -7.70 7.46 8.60
N THR A 108 -8.38 7.82 7.52
CA THR A 108 -9.38 6.98 6.86
C THR A 108 -8.96 6.75 5.42
N VAL A 109 -9.10 5.51 4.95
CA VAL A 109 -8.63 5.08 3.63
C VAL A 109 -9.80 4.64 2.78
N LYS A 110 -9.89 5.21 1.58
CA LYS A 110 -10.74 4.71 0.49
C LYS A 110 -9.82 4.27 -0.65
N VAL A 111 -10.08 3.11 -1.24
CA VAL A 111 -9.27 2.58 -2.33
C VAL A 111 -10.15 2.23 -3.52
N ALA A 112 -9.74 2.69 -4.69
CA ALA A 112 -10.25 2.26 -5.98
C ALA A 112 -9.13 1.55 -6.75
N VAL A 113 -9.46 0.46 -7.45
CA VAL A 113 -8.53 -0.17 -8.39
C VAL A 113 -9.03 0.13 -9.79
N GLU A 114 -8.19 0.76 -10.59
CA GLU A 114 -8.51 1.24 -11.92
C GLU A 114 -7.43 0.85 -12.94
N ASP A 115 -7.71 1.08 -14.22
CA ASP A 115 -6.72 0.89 -15.29
C ASP A 115 -5.68 2.00 -15.29
N ASP A 116 -4.40 1.63 -15.36
CA ASP A 116 -3.28 2.56 -15.42
C ASP A 116 -3.20 3.21 -16.81
N LYS A 117 -3.82 4.39 -16.95
CA LYS A 117 -3.88 5.16 -18.20
C LYS A 117 -2.63 6.02 -18.48
N GLU A 118 -1.71 6.15 -17.53
CA GLU A 118 -0.55 7.06 -17.67
C GLU A 118 0.58 6.47 -18.55
N GLN A 119 0.56 5.19 -18.91
CA GLN A 119 1.53 4.60 -19.85
C GLN A 119 1.00 4.51 -21.28
N GLY A 120 0.98 5.65 -21.99
CA GLY A 120 0.57 5.77 -23.39
C GLY A 120 1.44 5.03 -24.44
N THR A 121 2.40 4.19 -24.07
CA THR A 121 3.41 3.64 -25.00
C THR A 121 3.44 2.11 -25.15
N ALA A 122 2.56 1.34 -24.50
CA ALA A 122 2.47 -0.10 -24.73
C ALA A 122 1.02 -0.51 -25.00
N ARG A 123 0.67 -0.62 -26.28
CA ARG A 123 -0.66 -0.98 -26.83
C ARG A 123 -1.31 -2.29 -26.30
N PHE A 124 -0.73 -3.02 -25.34
CA PHE A 124 -1.12 -4.40 -25.04
C PHE A 124 -1.04 -4.87 -23.57
N LYS A 125 -1.17 -4.01 -22.56
CA LYS A 125 -1.30 -4.51 -21.16
C LYS A 125 -2.30 -3.74 -20.32
N ASP A 126 -3.36 -4.43 -19.92
CA ASP A 126 -4.27 -4.04 -18.84
C ASP A 126 -3.50 -4.04 -17.52
N ARG A 127 -2.86 -2.93 -17.20
CA ARG A 127 -2.21 -2.71 -15.92
C ARG A 127 -3.22 -2.10 -14.97
N LYS A 128 -3.27 -2.64 -13.75
CA LYS A 128 -4.12 -2.10 -12.68
C LYS A 128 -3.28 -1.25 -11.74
N ILE A 129 -3.82 -0.12 -11.33
CA ILE A 129 -3.29 0.75 -10.29
C ILE A 129 -4.34 0.87 -9.19
N ALA A 130 -3.91 0.79 -7.93
CA ALA A 130 -4.78 1.13 -6.83
C ALA A 130 -4.53 2.59 -6.44
N VAL A 131 -5.58 3.39 -6.51
CA VAL A 131 -5.59 4.78 -6.08
C VAL A 131 -6.27 4.84 -4.73
N ALA A 132 -5.51 5.24 -3.71
CA ALA A 132 -5.96 5.39 -2.35
C ALA A 132 -6.16 6.88 -2.03
N GLU A 133 -7.37 7.26 -1.63
CA GLU A 133 -7.62 8.53 -0.96
C GLU A 133 -7.48 8.33 0.54
N ILE A 134 -6.53 9.06 1.14
CA ILE A 134 -6.16 8.97 2.55
C ILE A 134 -6.49 10.31 3.18
N LYS A 135 -7.57 10.37 3.95
CA LYS A 135 -7.91 11.55 4.74
C LYS A 135 -7.23 11.45 6.10
N VAL A 136 -6.36 12.40 6.40
CA VAL A 136 -5.58 12.48 7.64
C VAL A 136 -6.09 13.61 8.52
N THR A 137 -6.21 13.34 9.82
CA THR A 137 -6.48 14.34 10.85
C THR A 137 -5.32 14.33 11.85
N TYR A 138 -4.72 15.50 12.06
CA TYR A 138 -3.59 15.68 12.96
C TYR A 138 -4.07 16.09 14.35
N ALA A 139 -3.62 15.38 15.39
CA ALA A 139 -4.07 15.59 16.75
C ALA A 139 -3.56 16.89 17.38
N SER A 140 -2.39 17.38 16.96
CA SER A 140 -1.73 18.57 17.52
C SER A 140 -1.07 19.41 16.43
N LYS A 141 -1.00 20.73 16.64
CA LYS A 141 -0.37 21.68 15.71
C LYS A 141 1.14 21.50 15.66
N GLU A 142 1.73 21.13 16.79
CA GLU A 142 3.18 21.03 17.00
C GLU A 142 3.78 19.89 16.18
N LYS A 143 3.10 18.74 16.14
CA LYS A 143 3.55 17.54 15.42
C LYS A 143 3.02 17.45 13.99
N ALA A 144 2.08 18.30 13.61
CA ALA A 144 1.60 18.35 12.24
C ALA A 144 2.73 18.73 11.27
N PRO A 145 2.75 18.17 10.04
CA PRO A 145 3.65 18.62 9.01
C PRO A 145 3.29 20.06 8.59
N ASP A 146 4.29 20.78 8.08
CA ASP A 146 4.11 22.05 7.40
C ASP A 146 4.46 21.85 5.92
N LEU A 147 3.52 22.18 5.03
CA LEU A 147 3.72 22.08 3.57
C LEU A 147 3.97 23.46 2.93
N GLY A 148 4.41 24.43 3.71
CA GLY A 148 4.72 25.80 3.29
C GLY A 148 3.56 26.79 3.45
N SER A 149 2.34 26.31 3.66
CA SER A 149 1.15 27.14 3.92
C SER A 149 0.74 27.13 5.40
N GLY A 150 1.57 26.59 6.28
CA GLY A 150 1.28 26.42 7.71
C GLY A 150 0.99 24.96 8.10
N LYS A 151 0.94 24.74 9.41
CA LYS A 151 0.73 23.43 10.03
C LYS A 151 -0.63 22.85 9.67
N LEU A 152 -0.63 21.60 9.20
CA LEU A 152 -1.86 20.91 8.78
C LEU A 152 -2.75 20.55 9.98
N LYS A 153 -4.05 20.79 9.86
CA LYS A 153 -5.09 20.27 10.76
C LYS A 153 -5.74 19.03 10.16
N THR A 154 -6.11 19.11 8.89
CA THR A 154 -6.59 17.97 8.09
C THR A 154 -6.07 18.08 6.66
N ALA A 155 -5.82 16.94 6.03
CA ALA A 155 -5.45 16.88 4.61
C ALA A 155 -5.95 15.59 3.96
N VAL A 156 -6.25 15.65 2.67
CA VAL A 156 -6.50 14.47 1.85
C VAL A 156 -5.31 14.24 0.93
N PHE A 157 -4.76 13.04 0.98
CA PHE A 157 -3.68 12.59 0.12
C PHE A 157 -4.19 11.57 -0.88
N THR A 158 -3.67 11.61 -2.09
CA THR A 158 -3.83 10.56 -3.09
C THR A 158 -2.53 9.76 -3.14
N SER A 159 -2.62 8.47 -2.87
CA SER A 159 -1.50 7.54 -2.91
C SER A 159 -1.74 6.46 -3.97
N ASN A 160 -0.71 6.17 -4.75
CA ASN A 160 -0.79 5.21 -5.84
C ASN A 160 0.01 3.96 -5.45
N PHE A 161 -0.63 2.80 -5.59
CA PHE A 161 -0.01 1.49 -5.44
C PHE A 161 -0.07 0.75 -6.77
N ILE A 162 1.05 0.18 -7.17
CA ILE A 162 1.14 -0.62 -8.40
C ILE A 162 1.22 -2.10 -8.07
N ASN A 163 0.78 -2.92 -9.00
CA ASN A 163 0.86 -4.35 -8.82
C ASN A 163 2.32 -4.82 -8.76
N GLY A 164 2.69 -5.61 -7.75
CA GLY A 164 4.04 -6.14 -7.57
C GLY A 164 4.51 -6.98 -8.76
N TYR A 165 3.62 -7.76 -9.37
CA TYR A 165 3.94 -8.58 -10.56
C TYR A 165 4.38 -7.73 -11.76
N ASP A 166 3.91 -6.48 -11.84
CA ASP A 166 4.33 -5.53 -12.86
C ASP A 166 5.74 -4.95 -12.63
N VAL A 167 6.21 -4.98 -11.38
CA VAL A 167 7.56 -4.53 -10.97
C VAL A 167 8.61 -5.63 -11.20
N VAL A 168 8.28 -6.88 -10.87
CA VAL A 168 9.21 -8.03 -11.00
C VAL A 168 9.10 -8.78 -12.34
N LYS A 169 8.40 -8.22 -13.32
CA LYS A 169 8.16 -8.87 -14.63
C LYS A 169 9.47 -9.39 -15.24
N GLY A 170 9.46 -10.61 -15.78
CA GLY A 170 10.60 -11.20 -16.49
C GLY A 170 11.61 -11.93 -15.60
N ILE A 171 11.33 -12.11 -14.32
CA ILE A 171 12.11 -13.02 -13.46
C ILE A 171 11.60 -14.45 -13.66
N LYS A 172 12.51 -15.37 -13.95
CA LYS A 172 12.21 -16.78 -14.25
C LYS A 172 11.78 -17.57 -12.99
N ARG A 173 12.32 -17.21 -11.82
CA ARG A 173 12.07 -17.84 -10.51
C ARG A 173 11.23 -16.92 -9.63
N LYS A 174 9.93 -16.86 -9.90
CA LYS A 174 8.99 -15.97 -9.19
C LYS A 174 8.69 -16.44 -7.77
N ASP A 175 8.80 -17.74 -7.55
CA ASP A 175 8.69 -18.44 -6.27
C ASP A 175 9.80 -18.04 -5.27
N GLU A 176 10.97 -17.64 -5.76
CA GLU A 176 12.08 -17.15 -4.93
C GLU A 176 11.92 -15.68 -4.47
N ILE A 177 10.93 -14.95 -4.99
CA ILE A 177 10.69 -13.54 -4.68
C ILE A 177 9.35 -13.40 -3.99
N LYS A 178 9.38 -13.23 -2.67
CA LYS A 178 8.23 -12.78 -1.90
C LYS A 178 7.99 -11.31 -2.21
N ILE A 179 7.06 -11.05 -3.13
CA ILE A 179 6.62 -9.70 -3.47
C ILE A 179 5.18 -9.48 -3.03
N SER A 180 4.94 -8.38 -2.34
CA SER A 180 3.57 -7.95 -2.02
C SER A 180 2.82 -7.62 -3.30
N GLU A 181 1.54 -7.99 -3.34
CA GLU A 181 0.70 -7.79 -4.52
C GLU A 181 0.57 -6.31 -4.90
N TRP A 182 0.56 -5.40 -3.91
CA TRP A 182 0.44 -3.97 -4.10
C TRP A 182 1.60 -3.25 -3.45
N LEU A 183 2.30 -2.43 -4.23
CA LEU A 183 3.49 -1.71 -3.83
C LEU A 183 3.29 -0.21 -3.93
N PHE A 184 3.63 0.51 -2.86
CA PHE A 184 3.62 1.96 -2.81
C PHE A 184 4.52 2.55 -3.91
N LYS A 185 3.94 3.41 -4.76
CA LYS A 185 4.66 4.09 -5.84
C LYS A 185 4.86 5.58 -5.54
N SER A 186 3.84 6.25 -5.02
CA SER A 186 3.89 7.70 -4.77
C SER A 186 2.73 8.16 -3.92
N ILE A 187 2.91 9.26 -3.20
CA ILE A 187 1.85 10.00 -2.53
C ILE A 187 1.88 11.47 -2.92
N ARG A 188 0.72 12.12 -3.00
CA ARG A 188 0.58 13.56 -3.26
C ARG A 188 -0.57 14.12 -2.44
N VAL A 189 -0.45 15.39 -2.02
CA VAL A 189 -1.57 16.10 -1.40
C VAL A 189 -2.60 16.48 -2.47
N LYS A 190 -3.88 16.29 -2.16
CA LYS A 190 -4.98 16.69 -3.04
C LYS A 190 -5.22 18.20 -2.86
N LYS A 191 -4.99 18.96 -3.94
CA LYS A 191 -5.14 20.42 -3.92
C LYS A 191 -6.56 20.81 -3.50
N GLY A 192 -6.69 21.80 -2.62
CA GLY A 192 -7.98 22.30 -2.14
C GLY A 192 -8.63 21.46 -1.03
N GLU A 193 -8.06 20.30 -0.67
CA GLU A 193 -8.54 19.45 0.43
C GLU A 193 -7.57 19.48 1.62
N VAL A 194 -7.11 20.69 1.96
CA VAL A 194 -6.19 20.95 3.07
C VAL A 194 -6.80 22.02 3.97
N THR A 195 -6.72 21.81 5.28
CA THR A 195 -7.07 22.81 6.28
C THR A 195 -5.89 22.96 7.23
N THR A 196 -5.49 24.19 7.51
CA THR A 196 -4.41 24.54 8.43
C THR A 196 -4.97 25.06 9.76
N TRP A 197 -4.14 25.10 10.79
CA TRP A 197 -4.45 25.75 12.07
C TRP A 197 -4.32 27.27 12.02
#